data_AF-A0AAN9UCI5-F1
#
_entry.id   AF-A0AAN9UCI5-F1
#
_cell.length_a   1.000
_cell.length_b   1.000
_cell.length_c   1.000
_cell.angle_alpha   90.00
_cell.angle_beta   90.00
_cell.angle_gamma   90.00
#
_symmetry.space_group_name_H-M   'P 1'
#
loop_
_entity.id
_entity.type
_entity.pdbx_description
1 polymer ?
#
loop_
_entity_poly.entity_id
_entity_poly.type
_entity_poly.pdbx_seq_one_letter_code
_entity_poly.pdbx_strand_id
1 'polypeptide(L)'
;MAWAHTYFTLLVLAFFPSGLFPTAKAQKPVAYTDSSQYSYQGCYRETTDIPNTNGARALDDGKSWVEPEFMTVPKCLGYCGGGSGEVYNFAGLEYSSAGAPTI
;
A
#
# COMPACT_ATOMS: atom_id res chain seq x y z
N MET A 1 -55.44 15.25 -14.28
CA MET A 1 -54.42 15.91 -13.42
C MET A 1 -53.44 14.85 -12.92
N ALA A 2 -52.34 14.59 -13.62
CA ALA A 2 -51.36 13.55 -13.21
C ALA A 2 -49.90 13.93 -13.51
N TRP A 3 -49.63 15.18 -13.90
CA TRP A 3 -48.30 15.64 -14.35
C TRP A 3 -47.59 16.54 -13.33
N ALA A 4 -48.11 16.67 -12.10
CA ALA A 4 -47.49 17.49 -11.05
C ALA A 4 -46.61 16.69 -10.08
N HIS A 5 -46.78 15.35 -10.01
CA HIS A 5 -46.05 14.50 -9.05
C HIS A 5 -44.65 14.09 -9.52
N THR A 6 -44.39 14.07 -10.83
CA THR A 6 -43.11 13.66 -11.40
C THR A 6 -42.02 14.73 -11.30
N TYR A 7 -42.40 16.01 -11.20
CA TYR A 7 -41.43 17.11 -11.05
C TYR A 7 -40.96 17.30 -9.60
N PHE A 8 -41.79 16.92 -8.62
CA PHE A 8 -41.46 17.11 -7.20
C PHE A 8 -40.38 16.11 -6.71
N THR A 9 -40.32 14.91 -7.28
CA THR A 9 -39.33 13.87 -6.91
C THR A 9 -37.94 14.12 -7.46
N LEU A 10 -37.80 14.81 -8.60
CA LEU A 10 -36.50 15.13 -9.20
C LEU A 10 -35.77 16.29 -8.49
N LEU A 11 -36.49 17.16 -7.77
CA LEU A 11 -35.92 18.34 -7.13
C LEU A 11 -35.28 18.03 -5.76
N VAL A 12 -35.61 16.90 -5.13
CA VAL A 12 -35.09 16.49 -3.81
C VAL A 12 -33.68 15.88 -3.90
N LEU A 13 -33.29 15.29 -5.04
CA LEU A 13 -31.96 14.69 -5.24
C LEU A 13 -30.84 15.71 -5.51
N ALA A 14 -31.18 16.95 -5.85
CA ALA A 14 -30.19 18.02 -6.11
C ALA A 14 -29.72 18.75 -4.83
N PHE A 15 -30.32 18.46 -3.68
CA PHE A 15 -30.02 19.08 -2.39
C PHE A 15 -29.43 18.07 -1.40
N PHE A 16 -28.67 17.08 -1.87
CA PHE A 16 -27.77 16.34 -0.99
C PHE A 16 -26.55 17.23 -0.72
N PRO A 17 -26.37 17.79 0.49
CA PRO A 17 -25.19 18.57 0.80
C PRO A 17 -23.96 17.67 0.65
N SER A 18 -23.13 17.96 -0.35
CA SER A 18 -21.88 17.25 -0.69
C SER A 18 -20.79 17.36 0.40
N GLY A 19 -21.16 17.72 1.63
CA GLY A 19 -20.27 18.23 2.67
C GLY A 19 -19.96 17.29 3.84
N LEU A 20 -20.44 16.05 3.85
CA LEU A 20 -20.12 15.07 4.90
C LEU A 20 -19.41 13.84 4.34
N PHE A 21 -18.30 14.04 3.64
CA PHE A 21 -17.30 12.98 3.52
C PHE A 21 -16.23 13.23 4.57
N PRO A 22 -16.08 12.36 5.58
CA PRO A 22 -14.93 12.47 6.48
C PRO A 22 -13.66 12.30 5.64
N THR A 23 -12.83 13.34 5.61
CA THR A 23 -11.49 13.25 5.03
C THR A 23 -10.65 12.38 5.96
N ALA A 24 -10.31 11.17 5.50
CA ALA A 24 -9.35 10.34 6.21
C ALA A 24 -8.01 11.09 6.25
N LYS A 25 -7.51 11.39 7.45
CA LYS A 25 -6.15 11.92 7.62
C LYS A 25 -5.17 10.87 7.12
N ALA A 26 -4.28 11.27 6.20
CA ALA A 26 -3.14 10.44 5.82
C ALA A 26 -2.33 10.12 7.09
N GLN A 27 -2.26 8.85 7.45
CA GLN A 27 -1.49 8.41 8.61
C GLN A 27 -0.02 8.39 8.22
N LYS A 28 0.82 9.07 9.00
CA LYS A 28 2.27 9.01 8.80
C LYS A 28 2.72 7.57 9.03
N PRO A 29 3.43 6.94 8.07
CA PRO A 29 4.00 5.62 8.28
C PRO A 29 4.90 5.62 9.52
N VAL A 30 4.74 4.61 10.37
CA VAL A 30 5.60 4.37 11.54
C VAL A 30 6.48 3.17 11.23
N ALA A 31 7.75 3.24 11.61
CA ALA A 31 8.67 2.12 11.46
C ALA A 31 8.15 0.92 12.27
N TYR A 32 8.15 -0.26 11.64
CA TYR A 32 7.83 -1.49 12.34
C TYR A 32 9.03 -1.92 13.19
N THR A 33 8.83 -2.01 14.51
CA THR A 33 9.90 -2.33 15.48
C THR A 33 9.68 -3.67 16.18
N ASP A 34 8.60 -4.38 15.85
CA ASP A 34 8.22 -5.64 16.50
C ASP A 34 8.83 -6.84 15.78
N SER A 35 10.15 -6.92 15.73
CA SER A 35 10.89 -8.07 15.19
C SER A 35 12.14 -8.34 16.03
N SER A 36 12.36 -9.62 16.36
CA SER A 36 13.58 -10.07 17.05
C SER A 36 14.73 -10.38 16.08
N GLN A 37 14.43 -10.56 14.79
CA GLN A 37 15.41 -10.96 13.77
C GLN A 37 15.86 -9.78 12.90
N TYR A 38 15.00 -8.79 12.70
CA TYR A 38 15.27 -7.65 11.83
C TYR A 38 15.16 -6.34 12.60
N SER A 39 16.04 -5.40 12.25
CA SER A 39 15.98 -4.01 12.71
C SER A 39 15.66 -3.11 11.53
N TYR A 40 14.81 -2.10 11.74
CA TYR A 40 14.49 -1.12 10.72
C TYR A 40 15.73 -0.28 10.37
N GLN A 41 16.19 -0.34 9.11
CA GLN A 41 17.38 0.39 8.65
C GLN A 41 17.06 1.70 7.94
N GLY A 42 15.84 1.87 7.42
CA GLY A 42 15.43 3.09 6.73
C GLY A 42 14.51 2.83 5.53
N CYS A 43 14.17 3.91 4.84
CA CYS A 43 13.48 3.89 3.56
C CYS A 43 14.47 4.27 2.46
N TYR A 44 14.69 3.35 1.52
CA TYR A 44 15.62 3.52 0.41
C TYR A 44 14.83 3.57 -0.89
N ARG A 45 15.36 4.29 -1.88
CA ARG A 45 14.79 4.31 -3.24
C ARG A 45 15.21 3.03 -3.96
N GLU A 46 14.28 2.42 -4.67
CA GLU A 46 14.58 1.30 -5.58
C GLU A 46 15.60 1.74 -6.64
N THR A 47 16.47 0.81 -7.05
CA THR A 47 17.63 1.08 -7.89
C THR A 47 17.42 0.71 -9.36
N THR A 48 16.29 0.10 -9.73
CA THR A 48 15.98 -0.25 -11.13
C THR A 48 16.02 0.95 -12.08
N ASP A 49 15.62 2.14 -11.61
CA ASP A 49 15.56 3.36 -12.43
C ASP A 49 16.78 4.28 -12.25
N ILE A 50 17.81 3.86 -11.52
CA ILE A 50 19.02 4.66 -11.27
C ILE A 50 20.04 4.41 -12.39
N PRO A 51 20.60 5.44 -13.05
CA PRO A 51 21.64 5.25 -14.06
C PRO A 51 22.85 4.48 -13.51
N ASN A 52 23.43 3.61 -14.34
CA ASN A 52 24.58 2.76 -14.02
C ASN A 52 24.33 1.62 -13.00
N THR A 53 23.08 1.25 -12.72
CA THR A 53 22.75 0.05 -11.91
C THR A 53 22.44 -1.18 -12.76
N ASN A 54 22.50 -1.08 -14.09
CA ASN A 54 22.05 -2.12 -15.04
C ASN A 54 20.60 -2.55 -14.83
N GLY A 55 19.76 -1.73 -14.18
CA GLY A 55 18.39 -2.12 -13.83
C GLY A 55 18.30 -3.16 -12.72
N ALA A 56 19.40 -3.42 -11.98
CA ALA A 56 19.38 -4.29 -10.82
C ALA A 56 18.54 -3.67 -9.71
N ARG A 57 17.80 -4.50 -8.97
CA ARG A 57 17.08 -4.05 -7.78
C ARG A 57 18.00 -3.90 -6.57
N ALA A 58 17.56 -3.15 -5.57
CA ALA A 58 18.34 -2.95 -4.34
C ALA A 58 18.62 -4.27 -3.62
N LEU A 59 17.73 -5.26 -3.76
CA LEU A 59 17.84 -6.62 -3.24
C LEU A 59 17.79 -7.66 -4.39
N ASP A 60 18.72 -7.56 -5.34
CA ASP A 60 18.69 -8.31 -6.62
C ASP A 60 18.82 -9.83 -6.48
N ASP A 61 19.71 -10.30 -5.59
CA ASP A 61 19.98 -11.73 -5.36
C ASP A 61 19.01 -12.38 -4.34
N GLY A 62 17.98 -11.64 -3.94
CA GLY A 62 16.99 -12.08 -2.96
C GLY A 62 15.82 -12.83 -3.59
N LYS A 63 15.01 -13.46 -2.73
CA LYS A 63 13.68 -13.93 -3.11
C LYS A 63 12.68 -12.78 -3.12
N SER A 64 11.70 -12.84 -4.03
CA SER A 64 10.66 -11.83 -4.20
C SER A 64 9.28 -12.46 -4.12
N TRP A 65 8.37 -11.79 -3.42
CA TRP A 65 6.98 -12.18 -3.31
C TRP A 65 6.08 -10.95 -3.37
N VAL A 66 5.08 -11.00 -4.25
CA VAL A 66 4.08 -9.95 -4.42
C VAL A 66 2.73 -10.51 -3.99
N GLU A 67 2.09 -9.85 -3.03
CA GLU A 67 0.73 -10.14 -2.59
C GLU A 67 -0.08 -8.84 -2.69
N PRO A 68 -0.78 -8.61 -3.82
CA PRO A 68 -1.59 -7.42 -4.00
C PRO A 68 -2.53 -7.21 -2.82
N GLU A 69 -2.65 -5.97 -2.34
CA GLU A 69 -3.56 -5.53 -1.26
C GLU A 69 -3.27 -6.08 0.15
N PHE A 70 -2.63 -7.24 0.27
CA PHE A 70 -2.51 -7.98 1.54
C PHE A 70 -1.08 -8.13 2.06
N MET A 71 -0.08 -7.59 1.35
CA MET A 71 1.30 -7.60 1.82
C MET A 71 1.48 -6.75 3.09
N THR A 72 2.09 -7.34 4.12
CA THR A 72 2.37 -6.66 5.40
C THR A 72 3.83 -6.85 5.81
N VAL A 73 4.33 -5.99 6.70
CA VAL A 73 5.70 -6.11 7.23
C VAL A 73 5.95 -7.49 7.86
N PRO A 74 5.09 -8.03 8.76
CA PRO A 74 5.31 -9.36 9.33
C PRO A 74 5.37 -10.48 8.29
N LYS A 75 4.55 -10.41 7.23
CA LYS A 75 4.57 -11.39 6.14
C LYS A 75 5.89 -11.33 5.36
N CYS A 76 6.35 -10.13 5.02
CA CYS A 76 7.64 -9.92 4.36
C CYS A 76 8.80 -10.42 5.22
N LEU A 77 8.84 -10.05 6.50
CA LEU A 77 9.89 -10.49 7.42
C LEU A 77 9.85 -12.01 7.66
N GLY A 78 8.66 -12.61 7.77
CA GLY A 78 8.53 -14.06 7.92
C GLY A 78 8.95 -14.81 6.66
N TYR A 79 8.65 -14.26 5.48
CA TYR A 79 9.13 -14.79 4.22
C TYR A 79 10.66 -14.72 4.16
N CYS A 80 11.29 -13.56 4.37
CA CYS A 80 12.74 -13.37 4.29
C CYS A 80 13.54 -14.03 5.43
N GLY A 81 12.97 -14.09 6.63
CA GLY A 81 13.58 -14.59 7.87
C GLY A 81 13.69 -16.10 7.99
N GLY A 82 13.69 -16.81 6.86
CA GLY A 82 13.84 -18.26 6.82
C GLY A 82 12.53 -18.99 6.70
N GLY A 83 11.56 -18.78 7.59
CA GLY A 83 10.46 -19.76 7.70
C GLY A 83 11.04 -21.18 7.83
N SER A 84 10.87 -22.04 6.81
CA SER A 84 11.49 -23.37 6.67
C SER A 84 12.67 -23.46 5.68
N GLY A 85 13.16 -22.34 5.15
CA GLY A 85 14.21 -22.24 4.15
C GLY A 85 15.29 -21.21 4.49
N GLU A 86 15.88 -20.60 3.45
CA GLU A 86 17.01 -19.69 3.58
C GLU A 86 16.66 -18.37 4.29
N VAL A 87 17.53 -17.97 5.23
CA VAL A 87 17.45 -16.73 6.00
C VAL A 87 18.27 -15.65 5.30
N TYR A 88 17.62 -14.56 4.92
CA TYR A 88 18.26 -13.43 4.26
C TYR A 88 18.66 -12.35 5.28
N ASN A 89 19.83 -11.73 5.11
CA ASN A 89 20.33 -10.67 6.00
C ASN A 89 19.50 -9.38 5.91
N PHE A 90 18.86 -9.14 4.75
CA PHE A 90 18.06 -7.94 4.49
C PHE A 90 16.70 -8.33 3.93
N ALA A 91 15.69 -7.54 4.28
CA ALA A 91 14.34 -7.64 3.76
C ALA A 91 13.86 -6.24 3.39
N GLY A 92 13.33 -6.11 2.17
CA GLY A 92 12.75 -4.88 1.65
C GLY A 92 11.27 -5.10 1.37
N LEU A 93 10.45 -4.16 1.83
CA LEU A 93 9.03 -4.14 1.50
C LEU A 93 8.74 -2.89 0.67
N GLU A 94 8.28 -3.12 -0.55
CA GLU A 94 7.75 -2.08 -1.41
C GLU A 94 6.22 -2.13 -1.42
N TYR A 95 5.59 -0.96 -1.53
CA TYR A 95 4.13 -0.90 -1.58
C TYR A 95 3.64 -1.36 -2.95
N SER A 96 3.01 -2.53 -3.03
CA SER A 96 2.30 -2.97 -4.23
C SER A 96 0.97 -2.23 -4.32
N SER A 97 0.94 -1.06 -4.96
CA SER A 97 -0.32 -0.38 -5.30
C SER A 97 -1.00 -1.09 -6.47
N ALA A 98 -1.58 -2.26 -6.22
CA ALA A 98 -2.72 -2.74 -6.99
C ALA A 98 -3.91 -2.69 -6.03
N GLY A 99 -4.41 -1.47 -5.76
CA GLY A 99 -5.44 -1.23 -4.75
C GLY A 99 -5.19 -0.05 -3.82
N ALA A 100 -4.40 0.96 -4.21
CA ALA A 100 -4.70 2.28 -3.67
C ALA A 100 -6.08 2.65 -4.23
N PRO A 101 -7.10 3.00 -3.40
CA PRO A 101 -8.23 3.72 -3.95
C PRO A 101 -7.62 4.99 -4.55
N THR A 102 -7.61 5.05 -5.88
CA THR A 102 -7.60 6.33 -6.58
C THR A 102 -8.70 7.14 -5.92
N ILE A 103 -8.30 8.16 -5.16
CA ILE A 103 -9.20 9.20 -4.71
C ILE A 103 -9.59 10.01 -5.94
#